data_AF-A0A3N7IVA6-F1
#
_entry.id   AF-A0A3N7IVA6-F1
#
_cell.length_a   1.000
_cell.length_b   1.000
_cell.length_c   1.000
_cell.angle_alpha   90.00
_cell.angle_beta   90.00
_cell.angle_gamma   90.00
#
_symmetry.space_group_name_H-M   'P 1'
#
loop_
_entity.id
_entity.type
_entity.pdbx_description
1 polymer ?
#
loop_
_entity_poly.entity_id
_entity_poly.type
_entity_poly.pdbx_seq_one_letter_code
_entity_poly.pdbx_strand_id
1 'polypeptide(L)'
;TDNQHFVEKALGFMPFYALTLSGSNISCQNRSKLATFASHNQRDYVIYMFKKAFPHLMILVLAYQSLAALGVFTWFVANQSYIAEYICENRDSPELQCGGQCVLMKKLKDLQEDDNESSPSMSTKWTIEVVLYSPLNLNELLPSKIQTEPPVFRVDYEYLSIQTITHPPKIDC
;
A
#
# COMPACT_ATOMS: atom_id res chain seq x y z
N THR A 1 -21.05 27.90 -42.40
CA THR A 1 -21.71 26.63 -42.01
C THR A 1 -21.03 25.54 -42.80
N ASP A 2 -19.80 25.17 -42.44
CA ASP A 2 -19.53 24.00 -41.62
C ASP A 2 -17.99 23.97 -41.48
N ASN A 3 -17.44 24.04 -40.26
CA ASN A 3 -16.00 23.95 -39.87
C ASN A 3 -15.55 24.90 -38.74
N GLN A 4 -16.45 25.66 -38.12
CA GLN A 4 -16.13 26.39 -36.87
C GLN A 4 -16.61 25.69 -35.59
N HIS A 5 -17.35 24.59 -35.71
CA HIS A 5 -17.96 23.91 -34.55
C HIS A 5 -17.17 22.67 -34.06
N PHE A 6 -16.04 22.33 -34.70
CA PHE A 6 -15.28 21.10 -34.39
C PHE A 6 -14.05 21.33 -33.49
N VAL A 7 -13.58 22.57 -33.33
CA VAL A 7 -12.35 22.85 -32.56
C VAL A 7 -12.61 23.07 -31.06
N GLU A 8 -13.86 23.33 -30.65
CA GLU A 8 -14.19 23.58 -29.23
C GLU A 8 -14.35 22.33 -28.36
N LYS A 9 -14.43 21.11 -28.91
CA LYS A 9 -14.73 19.90 -28.12
C LYS A 9 -13.52 19.12 -27.60
N ALA A 10 -12.29 19.58 -27.83
CA ALA A 10 -11.07 18.88 -27.39
C ALA A 10 -10.29 19.61 -26.27
N LEU A 11 -10.94 20.52 -25.53
CA LEU A 11 -10.35 21.25 -24.41
C LEU A 11 -11.14 21.02 -23.11
N GLY A 12 -11.47 19.76 -22.83
CA GLY A 12 -11.86 19.34 -21.48
C GLY A 12 -10.61 18.98 -20.70
N PHE A 13 -10.34 19.72 -19.62
CA PHE A 13 -9.30 19.45 -18.62
C PHE A 13 -7.88 19.97 -18.92
N MET A 14 -7.72 21.29 -19.00
CA MET A 14 -6.42 21.95 -18.76
C MET A 14 -6.56 22.89 -17.56
N PRO A 15 -5.65 22.85 -16.56
CA PRO A 15 -5.72 23.73 -15.40
C PRO A 15 -5.44 25.17 -15.81
N PHE A 16 -6.20 26.06 -15.19
CA PHE A 16 -6.46 27.47 -15.50
C PHE A 16 -5.27 28.45 -15.37
N TYR A 17 -4.01 27.99 -15.40
CA TYR A 17 -2.85 28.83 -15.08
C TYR A 17 -2.12 29.45 -16.29
N ALA A 18 -2.62 29.30 -17.51
CA ALA A 18 -1.91 29.75 -18.73
C ALA A 18 -2.43 31.07 -19.35
N LEU A 19 -3.02 31.97 -18.57
CA LEU A 19 -3.53 33.26 -19.08
C LEU A 19 -3.10 34.46 -18.24
N THR A 20 -1.79 34.67 -18.07
CA THR A 20 -1.24 35.99 -17.72
C THR A 20 0.11 36.23 -18.40
N LEU A 21 0.15 36.27 -19.73
CA LEU A 21 1.27 36.89 -20.45
C LEU A 21 0.73 37.66 -21.65
N SER A 22 0.06 38.78 -21.37
CA SER A 22 -0.10 39.86 -22.33
C SER A 22 1.16 40.71 -22.26
N GLY A 23 1.85 40.85 -23.40
CA GLY A 23 2.89 41.87 -23.59
C GLY A 23 4.32 41.41 -23.30
N SER A 24 4.95 40.72 -24.25
CA SER A 24 6.32 40.98 -24.72
C SER A 24 6.78 39.86 -25.66
N ASN A 25 7.54 40.22 -26.70
CA ASN A 25 8.16 39.32 -27.67
C ASN A 25 8.91 38.17 -26.99
N ILE A 26 8.36 36.95 -27.02
CA ILE A 26 9.06 35.75 -26.55
C ILE A 26 9.37 34.87 -27.76
N SER A 27 10.66 34.89 -28.09
CA SER A 27 11.38 34.02 -29.02
C SER A 27 10.89 32.56 -29.03
N CYS A 28 10.86 31.98 -30.24
CA CYS A 28 10.57 30.56 -30.53
C CYS A 28 11.43 29.55 -29.73
N GLN A 29 12.44 30.02 -28.98
CA GLN A 29 13.23 29.24 -28.03
C GLN A 29 12.38 28.54 -26.94
N ASN A 30 11.20 29.08 -26.60
CA ASN A 30 10.39 28.57 -25.49
C ASN A 30 9.33 27.53 -25.88
N ARG A 31 9.13 27.27 -27.18
CA ARG A 31 8.11 26.30 -27.64
C ARG A 31 8.51 24.85 -27.35
N SER A 32 9.79 24.53 -27.45
CA SER A 32 10.34 23.21 -27.08
C SER A 32 10.37 22.99 -25.57
N LYS A 33 10.58 24.05 -24.77
CA LYS A 33 10.51 24.00 -23.31
C LYS A 33 9.08 23.89 -22.78
N LEU A 34 8.11 24.54 -23.42
CA LEU A 34 6.69 24.43 -23.06
C LEU A 34 6.14 23.03 -23.34
N ALA A 35 6.50 22.44 -24.50
CA ALA A 35 6.10 21.08 -24.86
C ALA A 35 6.71 20.02 -23.93
N THR A 36 7.98 20.20 -23.54
CA THR A 36 8.62 19.31 -22.55
C THR A 36 8.04 19.49 -21.14
N PHE A 37 7.72 20.71 -20.71
CA PHE A 37 7.08 20.98 -19.41
C PHE A 37 5.66 20.38 -19.32
N ALA A 38 4.86 20.49 -20.39
CA ALA A 38 3.55 19.83 -20.47
C ALA A 38 3.66 18.29 -20.41
N SER A 39 4.65 17.72 -21.08
CA SER A 39 4.91 16.26 -21.03
C SER A 39 5.44 15.78 -19.67
N HIS A 40 6.19 16.62 -18.94
CA HIS A 40 6.70 16.31 -17.60
C HIS A 40 5.55 16.33 -16.58
N ASN A 41 4.72 17.38 -16.60
CA ASN A 41 3.53 17.48 -15.74
C ASN A 41 2.54 16.33 -15.98
N GLN A 42 2.35 15.91 -17.24
CA GLN A 42 1.45 14.80 -17.56
C GLN A 42 2.00 13.44 -17.10
N ARG A 43 3.31 13.19 -17.24
CA ARG A 43 3.95 11.99 -16.70
C ARG A 43 3.91 11.97 -15.17
N ASP A 44 4.19 13.09 -14.53
CA ASP A 44 4.19 13.20 -13.06
C ASP A 44 2.77 13.02 -12.50
N TYR A 45 1.75 13.54 -13.18
CA TYR A 45 0.34 13.34 -12.84
C TYR A 45 -0.09 11.87 -12.97
N VAL A 46 0.30 11.19 -14.04
CA VAL A 46 0.00 9.76 -14.24
C VAL A 46 0.69 8.91 -13.16
N ILE A 47 1.97 9.17 -12.88
CA ILE A 47 2.72 8.49 -11.82
C ILE A 47 2.08 8.74 -10.44
N TYR A 48 1.61 9.96 -10.18
CA TYR A 48 0.92 10.32 -8.94
C TYR A 48 -0.41 9.56 -8.77
N MET A 49 -1.20 9.45 -9.84
CA MET A 49 -2.44 8.69 -9.85
C MET A 49 -2.19 7.21 -9.56
N PHE A 50 -1.18 6.60 -10.18
CA PHE A 50 -0.82 5.21 -9.89
C PHE A 50 -0.33 5.02 -8.46
N LYS A 51 0.51 5.93 -7.95
CA LYS A 51 1.00 5.88 -6.55
C LYS A 51 -0.12 5.96 -5.52
N LYS A 52 -1.19 6.70 -5.81
CA LYS A 52 -2.34 6.80 -4.92
C LYS A 52 -3.34 5.65 -5.10
N ALA A 53 -3.65 5.27 -6.34
CA ALA A 53 -4.70 4.29 -6.62
C ALA A 53 -4.27 2.83 -6.37
N PHE A 54 -3.01 2.49 -6.67
CA PHE A 54 -2.49 1.13 -6.54
C PHE A 54 -2.62 0.51 -5.15
N PRO A 55 -2.24 1.19 -4.04
CA PRO A 55 -2.38 0.60 -2.70
C PRO A 55 -3.84 0.38 -2.32
N HIS A 56 -4.74 1.31 -2.65
CA HIS A 56 -6.17 1.14 -2.38
C HIS A 56 -6.78 -0.04 -3.15
N LEU A 57 -6.38 -0.23 -4.41
CA LEU A 57 -6.79 -1.37 -5.22
C LEU A 57 -6.34 -2.69 -4.58
N MET A 58 -5.08 -2.80 -4.17
CA MET A 58 -4.54 -3.99 -3.52
C MET A 58 -5.26 -4.31 -2.20
N ILE A 59 -5.53 -3.29 -1.39
CA ILE A 59 -6.29 -3.45 -0.14
C ILE A 59 -7.72 -3.93 -0.42
N LEU A 60 -8.38 -3.40 -1.46
CA LEU A 60 -9.73 -3.81 -1.83
C LEU A 60 -9.78 -5.27 -2.27
N VAL A 61 -8.82 -5.72 -3.08
CA VAL A 61 -8.72 -7.12 -3.51
C VAL A 61 -8.50 -8.06 -2.32
N LEU A 62 -7.60 -7.69 -1.40
CA LEU A 62 -7.36 -8.46 -0.17
C LEU A 62 -8.55 -8.42 0.79
N ALA A 63 -9.31 -7.33 0.84
CA ALA A 63 -10.52 -7.27 1.65
C ALA A 63 -11.61 -8.18 1.08
N TYR A 64 -11.75 -8.24 -0.25
CA TYR A 64 -12.77 -9.05 -0.93
C TYR A 64 -12.71 -10.54 -0.54
N GLN A 65 -11.51 -11.10 -0.37
CA GLN A 65 -11.35 -12.49 0.05
C GLN A 65 -11.99 -12.77 1.43
N SER A 66 -12.04 -11.77 2.31
CA SER A 66 -12.63 -11.87 3.65
C SER A 66 -14.15 -11.66 3.67
N LEU A 67 -14.74 -11.15 2.58
CA LEU A 67 -16.17 -10.83 2.51
C LEU A 67 -17.05 -12.06 2.22
N ALA A 68 -16.49 -13.17 1.75
CA ALA A 68 -17.28 -14.36 1.38
C ALA A 68 -18.08 -14.92 2.58
N ALA A 69 -17.43 -15.13 3.72
CA ALA A 69 -18.09 -15.60 4.94
C ALA A 69 -19.13 -14.61 5.48
N LEU A 70 -18.85 -13.30 5.39
CA LEU A 70 -19.79 -12.25 5.75
C LEU A 70 -21.01 -12.23 4.81
N GLY A 71 -20.81 -12.48 3.52
CA GLY A 71 -21.87 -12.64 2.54
C GLY A 71 -22.82 -13.80 2.87
N VAL A 72 -22.26 -14.96 3.23
CA VAL A 72 -23.06 -16.12 3.66
C VAL A 72 -23.85 -15.83 4.94
N PHE A 73 -23.21 -15.19 5.92
CA PHE A 73 -23.88 -14.85 7.18
C PHE A 73 -25.01 -13.83 6.96
N THR A 74 -24.76 -12.77 6.19
CA THR A 74 -25.78 -11.75 5.88
C THR A 74 -26.94 -12.33 5.09
N TRP A 75 -26.67 -13.19 4.11
CA TRP A 75 -27.71 -13.93 3.38
C TRP A 75 -28.55 -14.82 4.30
N PHE A 76 -27.91 -15.52 5.25
CA PHE A 76 -28.61 -16.37 6.22
C PHE A 76 -29.53 -15.55 7.11
N VAL A 77 -29.05 -14.46 7.71
CA VAL A 77 -29.84 -13.61 8.59
C VAL A 77 -31.01 -12.96 7.83
N ALA A 78 -30.77 -12.49 6.60
CA ALA A 78 -31.82 -11.88 5.78
C ALA A 78 -32.94 -12.86 5.38
N ASN A 79 -32.65 -14.16 5.30
CA ASN A 79 -33.58 -15.19 4.82
C ASN A 79 -33.84 -16.31 5.84
N GLN A 80 -33.60 -16.06 7.13
CA GLN A 80 -33.56 -17.11 8.14
C GLN A 80 -34.88 -17.89 8.25
N SER A 81 -36.02 -17.20 8.17
CA SER A 81 -37.36 -17.82 8.19
C SER A 81 -37.56 -18.78 7.01
N TYR A 82 -37.24 -18.33 5.80
CA TYR A 82 -37.32 -19.14 4.58
C TYR A 82 -36.39 -20.36 4.66
N ILE A 83 -35.17 -20.18 5.15
CA ILE A 83 -34.20 -21.28 5.30
C ILE A 83 -34.72 -22.30 6.31
N ALA A 84 -35.27 -21.87 7.44
CA ALA A 84 -35.81 -22.74 8.47
C ALA A 84 -37.03 -23.56 7.99
N GLU A 85 -37.88 -22.98 7.16
CA GLU A 85 -39.12 -23.62 6.69
C GLU A 85 -38.90 -24.55 5.49
N TYR A 86 -38.10 -24.13 4.50
CA TYR A 86 -38.02 -24.82 3.21
C TYR A 86 -36.74 -25.65 3.01
N ILE A 87 -35.61 -25.23 3.59
CA ILE A 87 -34.28 -25.81 3.29
C ILE A 87 -33.71 -26.62 4.47
N CYS A 88 -34.08 -26.27 5.70
CA CYS A 88 -33.59 -26.92 6.91
C CYS A 88 -33.99 -28.39 6.98
N GLU A 89 -33.00 -29.28 7.10
CA GLU A 89 -33.22 -30.73 7.22
C GLU A 89 -33.83 -31.12 8.58
N ASN A 90 -33.48 -30.39 9.65
CA ASN A 90 -33.97 -30.65 11.00
C ASN A 90 -35.24 -29.86 11.35
N ARG A 91 -36.04 -29.48 10.35
CA ARG A 91 -37.28 -28.69 10.59
C ARG A 91 -38.36 -29.47 11.33
N ASP A 92 -38.36 -30.81 11.18
CA ASP A 92 -39.35 -31.70 11.79
C ASP A 92 -38.98 -32.12 13.22
N SER A 93 -37.82 -31.69 13.71
CA SER A 93 -37.30 -31.93 15.07
C SER A 93 -37.17 -30.62 15.85
N PRO A 94 -38.28 -30.06 16.35
CA PRO A 94 -38.27 -28.78 17.08
C PRO A 94 -37.47 -28.84 18.39
N GLU A 95 -37.24 -30.02 18.96
CA GLU A 95 -36.41 -30.23 20.14
C GLU A 95 -34.94 -29.79 19.94
N LEU A 96 -34.46 -29.77 18.69
CA LEU A 96 -33.09 -29.39 18.36
C LEU A 96 -32.87 -27.89 18.23
N GLN A 97 -33.94 -27.09 18.19
CA GLN A 97 -33.88 -25.62 18.01
C GLN A 97 -32.96 -25.17 16.86
N CYS A 98 -32.91 -25.95 15.76
CA CYS A 98 -31.95 -25.75 14.67
C CYS A 98 -32.14 -24.41 13.95
N GLY A 99 -33.38 -24.06 13.59
CA GLY A 99 -33.69 -22.76 12.96
C GLY A 99 -32.88 -22.44 11.69
N GLY A 100 -32.47 -23.46 10.92
CA GLY A 100 -31.67 -23.32 9.69
C GLY A 100 -30.15 -23.36 9.88
N GLN A 101 -29.63 -23.52 11.10
CA GLN A 101 -28.19 -23.53 11.39
C GLN A 101 -27.42 -24.63 10.65
N CYS A 102 -28.05 -25.78 10.38
CA CYS A 102 -27.46 -26.86 9.56
C CYS A 102 -27.02 -26.36 8.18
N VAL A 103 -27.82 -25.51 7.53
CA VAL A 103 -27.53 -24.95 6.20
C VAL A 103 -26.40 -23.95 6.28
N LEU A 104 -26.39 -23.11 7.32
CA LEU A 104 -25.31 -22.14 7.54
C LEU A 104 -23.96 -22.85 7.72
N MET A 105 -23.92 -23.87 8.58
CA MET A 105 -22.71 -24.63 8.86
C MET A 105 -22.19 -25.35 7.61
N LYS A 106 -23.08 -25.92 6.79
CA LYS A 106 -22.73 -26.53 5.52
C LYS A 106 -22.10 -25.52 4.56
N LYS A 107 -22.73 -24.36 4.36
CA LYS A 107 -22.20 -23.30 3.49
C LYS A 107 -20.85 -22.75 3.96
N LEU A 108 -20.64 -22.62 5.26
CA LEU A 108 -19.34 -22.21 5.80
C LEU A 108 -18.25 -23.28 5.61
N LYS A 109 -18.61 -24.56 5.71
CA LYS A 109 -17.69 -25.67 5.44
C LYS A 109 -17.30 -25.73 3.97
N ASP A 110 -18.27 -25.56 3.07
CA ASP A 110 -18.03 -25.51 1.62
C ASP A 110 -17.05 -24.37 1.27
N LEU A 111 -17.25 -23.17 1.82
CA LEU A 111 -16.32 -22.04 1.63
C LEU A 111 -14.89 -22.35 2.12
N GLN A 112 -14.78 -23.05 3.25
CA GLN A 112 -13.48 -23.42 3.81
C GLN A 112 -12.81 -24.52 3.00
N GLU A 113 -13.56 -25.46 2.44
CA GLU A 113 -13.02 -26.50 1.56
C GLU A 113 -12.50 -25.87 0.25
N ASP A 114 -13.27 -24.99 -0.40
CA ASP A 114 -12.86 -24.25 -1.61
C ASP A 114 -11.53 -23.48 -1.42
N ASP A 115 -11.33 -22.86 -0.25
CA ASP A 115 -10.07 -22.18 0.11
C ASP A 115 -8.90 -23.15 0.30
N ASN A 116 -9.15 -24.38 0.77
CA ASN A 116 -8.13 -25.39 1.01
C ASN A 116 -7.74 -26.17 -0.27
N GLU A 117 -8.62 -26.27 -1.27
CA GLU A 117 -8.30 -26.97 -2.52
C GLU A 117 -7.33 -26.15 -3.41
N SER A 118 -7.33 -24.82 -3.23
CA SER A 118 -6.50 -23.88 -3.99
C SER A 118 -5.15 -23.56 -3.33
N SER A 119 -4.94 -23.99 -2.08
CA SER A 119 -3.71 -23.78 -1.31
C SER A 119 -3.24 -25.12 -0.75
N PRO A 120 -2.08 -25.68 -1.19
CA PRO A 120 -1.50 -26.81 -0.47
C PRO A 120 -1.31 -26.36 0.97
N SER A 121 -2.02 -27.01 1.89
CA SER A 121 -1.93 -26.80 3.34
C SER A 121 -0.50 -27.03 3.82
N MET A 122 0.35 -26.02 3.63
CA MET A 122 1.61 -25.90 4.34
C MET A 122 1.23 -25.23 5.65
N SER A 123 0.75 -26.05 6.59
CA SER A 123 0.63 -25.71 8.01
C SER A 123 2.03 -25.42 8.58
N THR A 124 2.67 -24.36 8.11
CA THR A 124 3.87 -23.80 8.72
C THR A 124 3.39 -22.94 9.86
N LYS A 125 3.49 -23.50 11.06
CA LYS A 125 3.27 -22.79 12.32
C LYS A 125 4.39 -21.75 12.45
N TRP A 126 4.17 -20.54 11.93
CA TRP A 126 5.12 -19.44 12.08
C TRP A 126 5.05 -18.93 13.53
N THR A 127 6.02 -19.32 14.35
CA THR A 127 6.22 -18.72 15.67
C THR A 127 6.99 -17.42 15.49
N ILE A 128 6.34 -16.28 15.75
CA ILE A 128 6.99 -14.97 15.78
C ILE A 128 7.62 -14.80 17.15
N GLU A 129 8.93 -14.97 17.24
CA GLU A 129 9.70 -14.68 18.45
C GLU A 129 10.11 -13.20 18.40
N VAL A 130 9.37 -12.35 19.12
CA VAL A 130 9.67 -10.92 19.19
C VAL A 130 10.81 -10.71 20.18
N VAL A 131 12.03 -10.64 19.67
CA VAL A 131 13.20 -10.22 20.46
C VAL A 131 13.15 -8.70 20.59
N LEU A 132 12.71 -8.22 21.75
CA LEU A 132 12.76 -6.80 22.10
C LEU A 132 14.19 -6.40 22.41
N TYR A 133 14.90 -5.86 21.42
CA TYR A 133 16.16 -5.16 21.67
C TYR A 133 15.86 -3.70 22.02
N SER A 134 15.97 -3.37 23.31
CA SER A 134 15.98 -1.97 23.76
C SER A 134 17.42 -1.56 24.06
N PRO A 135 18.04 -0.68 23.26
CA PRO A 135 19.30 -0.07 23.67
C PRO A 135 19.00 0.92 24.80
N LEU A 136 19.41 0.58 26.02
CA LEU A 136 19.45 1.52 27.15
C LEU A 136 20.41 2.66 26.78
N ASN A 137 19.84 3.81 26.39
CA ASN A 137 20.60 5.04 26.23
C ASN A 137 20.86 5.63 27.62
N LEU A 138 22.04 5.35 28.17
CA LEU A 138 22.50 5.86 29.46
C LEU A 138 22.63 7.41 29.50
N ASN A 139 22.47 8.07 28.35
CA ASN A 139 22.59 9.51 28.18
C ASN A 139 21.39 10.30 28.76
N GLU A 140 20.25 9.65 29.03
CA GLU A 140 19.09 10.30 29.65
C GLU A 140 19.14 10.36 31.19
N LEU A 141 20.10 9.68 31.83
CA LEU A 141 20.24 9.66 33.29
C LEU A 141 21.10 10.80 33.84
N LEU A 142 21.66 11.65 32.97
CA LEU A 142 22.50 12.77 33.38
C LEU A 142 21.73 14.08 33.22
N PRO A 143 21.47 14.83 34.31
CA PRO A 143 20.85 16.14 34.20
C PRO A 143 21.77 17.07 33.39
N SER A 144 21.23 17.60 32.31
CA SER A 144 21.86 18.62 31.48
C SER A 144 22.16 19.87 32.31
N LYS A 145 23.45 20.26 32.37
CA LYS A 145 23.96 21.61 32.01
C LYS A 145 25.31 21.86 32.69
N ILE A 146 26.40 21.72 31.93
CA ILE A 146 27.56 22.60 32.10
C ILE A 146 27.88 23.16 30.72
N GLN A 147 27.67 24.46 30.59
CA GLN A 147 27.90 25.23 29.38
C GLN A 147 29.28 25.87 29.51
N THR A 148 30.22 25.41 28.70
CA THR A 148 31.48 26.10 28.41
C THR A 148 31.81 25.82 26.94
N GLU A 149 31.69 26.83 26.09
CA GLU A 149 32.23 26.81 24.73
C GLU A 149 33.78 26.80 24.77
N PRO A 150 34.50 26.43 23.69
CA PRO A 150 34.83 25.04 23.37
C PRO A 150 36.35 24.83 23.20
N PRO A 151 36.95 23.66 23.50
CA PRO A 151 38.17 23.31 22.80
C PRO A 151 37.78 22.89 21.38
N VAL A 152 38.08 23.74 20.40
CA VAL A 152 38.06 23.37 18.98
C VAL A 152 39.05 22.23 18.81
N PHE A 153 38.56 20.99 18.75
CA PHE A 153 39.37 19.85 18.35
C PHE A 153 39.50 19.91 16.83
N ARG A 154 40.54 20.60 16.34
CA ARG A 154 40.96 20.40 14.95
C ARG A 154 41.62 19.03 14.88
N VAL A 155 41.01 18.12 14.14
CA VAL A 155 41.73 16.93 13.69
C VAL A 155 42.51 17.35 12.46
N ASP A 156 43.72 17.87 12.66
CA ASP A 156 44.68 18.07 11.57
C ASP A 156 45.28 16.70 11.24
N TYR A 157 44.50 15.85 10.56
CA TYR A 157 45.06 14.71 9.86
C TYR A 157 45.09 15.04 8.37
N GLU A 158 46.28 15.03 7.81
CA GLU A 158 46.46 15.01 6.37
C GLU A 158 46.42 13.56 5.92
N TYR A 159 45.55 13.24 4.96
CA TYR A 159 45.38 11.88 4.47
C TYR A 159 46.63 11.48 3.69
N LEU A 160 47.57 10.79 4.34
CA LEU A 160 48.56 10.01 3.61
C LEU A 160 47.82 8.85 2.97
N SER A 161 47.59 8.94 1.66
CA SER A 161 47.05 7.83 0.88
C SER A 161 48.09 6.70 0.86
N ILE A 162 48.02 5.81 1.84
CA ILE A 162 48.79 4.57 1.83
C ILE A 162 48.13 3.66 0.79
N GLN A 163 48.66 3.65 -0.43
CA GLN A 163 48.08 2.87 -1.53
C GLN A 163 48.32 1.36 -1.43
N THR A 164 48.98 0.84 -0.41
CA THR A 164 49.30 -0.59 -0.40
C THR A 164 49.32 -1.20 1.00
N ILE A 165 48.15 -1.63 1.49
CA ILE A 165 48.03 -2.87 2.26
C ILE A 165 46.74 -3.57 1.81
N THR A 166 46.73 -4.08 0.57
CA THR A 166 45.60 -4.83 0.01
C THR A 166 45.83 -6.35 0.08
N HIS A 167 46.34 -6.85 1.19
CA HIS A 167 46.18 -8.27 1.57
C HIS A 167 46.64 -8.50 3.02
N PRO A 168 45.89 -9.29 3.81
CA PRO A 168 46.39 -9.78 5.09
C PRO A 168 47.61 -10.68 4.87
N PRO A 169 48.58 -10.69 5.81
CA PRO A 169 49.78 -11.51 5.67
C PRO A 169 49.40 -12.99 5.59
N LYS A 170 50.08 -13.73 4.69
CA LYS A 170 49.93 -15.18 4.63
C LYS A 170 50.49 -15.78 5.91
N ILE A 171 49.69 -16.65 6.51
CA ILE A 171 50.08 -17.48 7.63
C ILE A 171 50.69 -18.73 6.99
N ASP A 172 52.02 -18.83 7.01
CA ASP A 172 52.69 -20.06 6.58
C ASP A 172 52.49 -21.13 7.66
N CYS A 173 52.12 -22.34 7.21
CA CYS A 173 52.13 -23.58 8.00
C CYS A 173 53.38 -24.38 7.63
#